data_AF-A0A941E4B5-F1
#
_entry.id   AF-A0A941E4B5-F1
#
_cell.length_a   1.000
_cell.length_b   1.000
_cell.length_c   1.000
_cell.angle_alpha   90.00
_cell.angle_beta   90.00
_cell.angle_gamma   90.00
#
_symmetry.space_group_name_H-M   'P 1'
#
loop_
_entity.id
_entity.type
_entity.pdbx_description
1 polymer ?
#
loop_
_entity_poly.entity_id
_entity_poly.type
_entity_poly.pdbx_seq_one_letter_code
_entity_poly.pdbx_strand_id
1 'polypeptide(L)'
;MIWQDFDLSGVEESYRLQFLADYYNAAVPWNKDVVATYKDGFDSLGEVFDYERGGAGSILTPYWLTDDSVYASTWCYVTGITLYDTQTMLHSLIDHVSIRRMSRVFSGVRPMCWTQCGCAAWPSADWSRRR
;
A
#
# COMPACT_ATOMS: atom_id res chain seq x y z
N MET A 1 5.54 4.12 8.88
CA MET A 1 5.33 2.94 8.00
C MET A 1 5.60 3.37 6.58
N ILE A 2 6.51 2.67 5.90
CA ILE A 2 6.80 2.86 4.49
C ILE A 2 6.26 1.64 3.76
N TRP A 3 5.61 1.89 2.62
CA TRP A 3 5.08 0.85 1.76
C TRP A 3 5.84 0.86 0.45
N GLN A 4 6.30 -0.31 0.01
CA GLN A 4 7.09 -0.48 -1.20
C GLN A 4 6.32 -1.42 -2.14
N ASP A 5 6.11 -0.94 -3.36
CA ASP A 5 5.42 -1.69 -4.42
C ASP A 5 6.34 -2.78 -5.00
N PHE A 6 5.92 -3.37 -6.12
CA PHE A 6 6.71 -4.33 -6.88
C PHE A 6 7.95 -3.73 -7.58
N ASP A 7 8.81 -4.61 -8.11
CA ASP A 7 10.03 -4.33 -8.89
C ASP A 7 11.24 -3.87 -8.06
N LEU A 8 11.24 -4.21 -6.76
CA LEU A 8 12.41 -4.01 -5.90
C LEU A 8 13.60 -4.86 -6.35
N SER A 9 13.34 -6.00 -6.99
CA SER A 9 14.37 -6.83 -7.61
C SER A 9 15.18 -6.12 -8.71
N GLY A 10 14.62 -5.08 -9.34
CA GLY A 10 15.33 -4.22 -10.30
C GLY A 10 16.32 -3.25 -9.65
N VAL A 11 16.22 -3.03 -8.34
CA VAL A 11 17.16 -2.20 -7.56
C VAL A 11 18.28 -3.09 -7.04
N GLU A 12 19.52 -2.59 -7.10
CA GLU A 12 20.67 -3.31 -6.54
C GLU A 12 20.44 -3.62 -5.05
N GLU A 13 20.76 -4.85 -4.65
CA GLU A 13 20.53 -5.33 -3.28
C GLU A 13 21.23 -4.47 -2.22
N SER A 14 22.43 -3.97 -2.54
CA SER A 14 23.20 -3.06 -1.68
C SER A 14 22.41 -1.80 -1.31
N TYR A 15 21.77 -1.15 -2.29
CA TYR A 15 20.94 0.03 -2.05
C TYR A 15 19.66 -0.29 -1.27
N ARG A 16 19.05 -1.44 -1.54
CA ARG A 16 17.85 -1.92 -0.80
C ARG A 16 18.16 -2.10 0.69
N LEU A 17 19.25 -2.78 1.01
CA LEU A 17 19.66 -3.01 2.40
C LEU A 17 20.10 -1.71 3.09
N GLN A 18 20.79 -0.82 2.37
CA GLN A 18 21.17 0.49 2.91
C GLN A 18 19.93 1.33 3.25
N PHE A 19 18.92 1.34 2.39
CA PHE A 19 17.66 2.03 2.62
C PHE A 19 16.95 1.54 3.89
N LEU A 20 16.86 0.21 4.08
CA LEU A 20 16.28 -0.38 5.28
C LEU A 20 17.07 0.00 6.53
N ALA A 21 18.40 -0.11 6.47
CA ALA A 21 19.28 0.26 7.59
C ALA A 21 19.08 1.73 7.99
N ASP A 22 19.04 2.65 7.02
CA ASP A 22 18.85 4.07 7.27
C ASP A 22 17.47 4.37 7.88
N TYR A 23 16.42 3.69 7.40
CA TYR A 23 15.06 3.88 7.92
C TYR A 23 14.91 3.35 9.36
N TYR A 24 15.44 2.17 9.66
CA TYR A 24 15.43 1.61 11.02
C TYR A 24 16.33 2.42 11.97
N ASN A 25 17.49 2.89 11.51
CA ASN A 25 18.37 3.74 12.30
C ASN A 25 17.74 5.10 12.61
N ALA A 26 16.98 5.67 11.66
CA ALA A 26 16.25 6.92 11.87
C ALA A 26 15.06 6.78 12.83
N ALA A 27 14.52 5.58 12.99
CA ALA A 27 13.42 5.31 13.93
C ALA A 27 13.85 5.46 15.40
N VAL A 28 15.10 5.15 15.71
CA VAL A 28 15.68 5.24 17.07
C VAL A 28 15.60 6.67 17.63
N PRO A 29 16.15 7.71 16.99
CA PRO A 29 16.03 9.08 17.48
C PRO A 29 14.59 9.62 17.44
N TRP A 30 13.73 9.07 16.57
CA TRP A 30 12.31 9.43 16.56
C TRP A 30 11.52 8.81 17.72
N ASN A 31 12.09 7.81 18.40
CA ASN A 31 11.43 7.00 19.42
C ASN A 31 10.07 6.46 18.92
N LYS A 32 10.08 5.88 17.71
CA LYS A 32 8.89 5.34 17.04
C LYS A 32 9.13 3.94 16.53
N ASP A 33 8.14 3.08 16.70
CA ASP A 33 8.09 1.80 16.03
C ASP A 33 7.76 2.03 14.55
N VAL A 34 8.72 1.70 13.69
CA VAL A 34 8.54 1.79 12.24
C VAL A 34 8.31 0.41 11.65
N VAL A 35 7.57 0.39 10.55
CA VAL A 35 7.30 -0.83 9.77
C VAL A 35 7.63 -0.51 8.32
N ALA A 36 8.32 -1.42 7.64
CA ALA A 36 8.51 -1.43 6.20
C ALA A 36 7.75 -2.62 5.62
N THR A 37 7.13 -2.42 4.46
CA THR A 37 6.38 -3.47 3.75
C THR A 37 6.97 -3.69 2.38
N TYR A 38 6.75 -4.88 1.81
CA TYR A 38 7.27 -5.26 0.51
C TYR A 38 6.43 -6.31 -0.19
N LYS A 39 6.51 -6.33 -1.53
CA LYS A 39 5.93 -7.36 -2.39
C LYS A 39 6.97 -8.34 -2.95
N ASP A 40 8.13 -7.83 -3.33
CA ASP A 40 9.27 -8.61 -3.83
C ASP A 40 10.61 -8.04 -3.33
N GLY A 41 11.70 -8.78 -3.50
CA GLY A 41 13.05 -8.24 -3.30
C GLY A 41 13.55 -8.05 -1.85
N PHE A 42 12.80 -8.43 -0.81
CA PHE A 42 13.32 -8.48 0.57
C PHE A 42 13.14 -9.85 1.21
N ASP A 43 13.81 -10.05 2.34
CA ASP A 43 13.60 -11.23 3.18
C ASP A 43 12.46 -10.99 4.18
N SER A 44 11.77 -12.04 4.61
CA SER A 44 10.63 -11.93 5.52
C SER A 44 11.07 -11.82 6.99
N LEU A 45 12.30 -11.38 7.26
CA LEU A 45 12.91 -11.38 8.59
C LEU A 45 12.85 -10.01 9.28
N GLY A 46 12.72 -8.91 8.53
CA GLY A 46 12.58 -7.55 9.06
C GLY A 46 11.34 -6.81 8.57
N GLU A 47 10.85 -7.16 7.38
CA GLU A 47 9.77 -6.45 6.70
C GLU A 47 8.46 -7.25 6.75
N VAL A 48 7.33 -6.54 6.62
CA VAL A 48 6.01 -7.17 6.57
C VAL A 48 5.64 -7.44 5.11
N PHE A 49 5.41 -8.71 4.80
CA PHE A 49 5.01 -9.13 3.46
C PHE A 49 3.61 -8.60 3.11
N ASP A 50 3.50 -7.99 1.93
CA ASP A 50 2.26 -7.49 1.36
C ASP A 50 1.73 -8.46 0.29
N TYR A 51 0.61 -9.08 0.59
CA TYR A 51 -0.09 -9.98 -0.31
C TYR A 51 -0.93 -9.21 -1.31
N GLU A 52 -0.92 -9.72 -2.55
CA GLU A 52 -1.82 -9.28 -3.59
C GLU A 52 -3.30 -9.35 -3.21
N ARG A 53 -4.11 -8.58 -3.94
CA ARG A 53 -5.53 -8.38 -3.67
C ARG A 53 -6.28 -9.69 -3.41
N GLY A 54 -6.94 -9.76 -2.27
CA GLY A 54 -7.68 -10.95 -1.80
C GLY A 54 -6.92 -11.76 -0.74
N GLY A 55 -5.63 -11.46 -0.51
CA GLY A 55 -4.83 -12.05 0.55
C GLY A 55 -4.58 -13.55 0.40
N ALA A 56 -3.93 -14.16 1.40
CA ALA A 56 -3.78 -15.60 1.46
C ALA A 56 -5.09 -16.33 1.83
N GLY A 57 -5.29 -17.55 1.33
CA GLY A 57 -6.48 -18.36 1.63
C GLY A 57 -6.49 -19.00 3.04
N SER A 58 -5.46 -18.79 3.85
CA SER A 58 -5.30 -19.43 5.16
C SER A 58 -4.69 -18.48 6.21
N ILE A 59 -4.73 -18.90 7.48
CA ILE A 59 -4.02 -18.24 8.58
C ILE A 59 -2.52 -18.45 8.37
N LEU A 60 -1.80 -17.34 8.20
CA LEU A 60 -0.35 -17.35 8.03
C LEU A 60 0.34 -16.62 9.18
N THR A 61 1.54 -17.07 9.48
CA THR A 61 2.48 -16.47 10.43
C THR A 61 3.85 -16.38 9.76
N PRO A 62 4.61 -15.28 9.90
CA PRO A 62 4.38 -14.10 10.74
C PRO A 62 3.27 -13.15 10.22
N TYR A 63 3.05 -12.02 10.92
CA TYR A 63 2.08 -11.00 10.49
C TYR A 63 2.35 -10.53 9.06
N TRP A 64 1.27 -10.26 8.34
CA TRP A 64 1.29 -9.80 6.94
C TRP A 64 0.16 -8.81 6.69
N LEU A 65 0.23 -8.13 5.55
CA LEU A 65 -0.81 -7.19 5.11
C LEU A 65 -1.25 -7.47 3.68
N THR A 66 -2.37 -6.87 3.29
CA THR A 66 -2.86 -6.87 1.92
C THR A 66 -3.53 -5.54 1.65
N ASP A 67 -3.37 -5.07 0.42
CA ASP A 67 -3.99 -3.86 -0.07
C ASP A 67 -5.31 -4.16 -0.78
N ASP A 68 -6.33 -3.38 -0.45
CA ASP A 68 -7.60 -3.41 -1.17
C ASP A 68 -8.06 -1.99 -1.51
N SER A 69 -8.79 -1.89 -2.62
CA SER A 69 -9.33 -0.64 -3.13
C SER A 69 -10.85 -0.65 -3.10
N VAL A 70 -11.43 0.54 -2.88
CA VAL A 70 -12.88 0.77 -2.96
C VAL A 70 -13.43 0.62 -4.38
N TYR A 71 -12.56 0.47 -5.37
CA TYR A 71 -12.87 0.40 -6.78
C TYR A 71 -12.54 -0.99 -7.34
N ALA A 72 -13.39 -1.49 -8.24
CA ALA A 72 -13.18 -2.84 -8.80
C ALA A 72 -12.05 -2.91 -9.82
N SER A 73 -11.92 -1.87 -10.66
CA SER A 73 -11.12 -1.91 -11.88
C SER A 73 -9.85 -1.07 -11.85
N THR A 74 -9.69 -0.17 -10.88
CA THR A 74 -8.55 0.75 -10.82
C THR A 74 -8.11 1.01 -9.39
N TRP A 75 -6.87 1.49 -9.23
CA TRP A 75 -6.35 2.00 -7.97
C TRP A 75 -6.51 3.52 -7.84
N CYS A 76 -6.79 4.20 -8.95
CA CYS A 76 -6.93 5.65 -9.04
C CYS A 76 -8.37 6.04 -9.37
N TYR A 77 -8.72 7.26 -8.98
CA TYR A 77 -9.99 7.85 -9.37
C TYR A 77 -10.09 7.98 -10.90
N VAL A 78 -11.17 7.44 -11.46
CA VAL A 78 -11.57 7.63 -12.86
C VAL A 78 -13.02 8.09 -12.87
N THR A 79 -13.34 9.04 -13.76
CA THR A 79 -14.71 9.55 -13.89
C THR A 79 -15.65 8.43 -14.34
N GLY A 80 -16.74 8.22 -13.62
CA GLY A 80 -17.72 7.16 -13.91
C GLY A 80 -17.36 5.78 -13.36
N ILE A 81 -16.40 5.68 -12.44
CA ILE A 81 -16.00 4.41 -11.84
C ILE A 81 -17.06 3.86 -10.87
N THR A 82 -17.22 2.54 -10.91
CA THR A 82 -18.10 1.80 -10.00
C THR A 82 -17.38 1.51 -8.68
N LEU A 83 -18.03 1.87 -7.57
CA LEU A 83 -17.59 1.56 -6.21
C LEU A 83 -18.10 0.19 -5.78
N TYR A 84 -17.34 -0.49 -4.91
CA TYR A 84 -17.86 -1.63 -4.19
C TYR A 84 -18.96 -1.21 -3.21
N ASP A 85 -19.88 -2.16 -2.96
CA ASP A 85 -20.84 -1.97 -1.89
C ASP A 85 -20.15 -1.99 -0.52
N THR A 86 -20.73 -1.23 0.41
CA THR A 86 -20.29 -1.14 1.79
C THR A 86 -20.25 -2.50 2.48
N GLN A 87 -21.21 -3.40 2.18
CA GLN A 87 -21.23 -4.74 2.75
C GLN A 87 -20.01 -5.56 2.31
N THR A 88 -19.62 -5.47 1.03
CA THR A 88 -18.44 -6.16 0.50
C THR A 88 -17.16 -5.68 1.20
N MET A 89 -17.02 -4.36 1.38
CA MET A 89 -15.87 -3.78 2.07
C MET A 89 -15.82 -4.17 3.56
N LEU A 90 -16.97 -4.25 4.22
CA LEU A 90 -17.05 -4.68 5.62
C LEU A 90 -16.70 -6.16 5.76
N HIS A 91 -17.22 -7.01 4.87
CA HIS A 91 -16.90 -8.43 4.87
C HIS A 91 -15.40 -8.67 4.61
N SER A 92 -14.79 -7.95 3.65
CA SER A 92 -13.35 -8.08 3.40
C SER A 92 -12.51 -7.61 4.59
N LEU A 93 -12.89 -6.49 5.23
CA LEU A 93 -12.21 -6.03 6.44
C LEU A 93 -12.28 -7.06 7.59
N ILE A 94 -13.46 -7.64 7.82
CA ILE A 94 -13.66 -8.65 8.88
C ILE A 94 -12.86 -9.92 8.57
N ASP A 95 -12.89 -10.41 7.32
CA ASP A 95 -12.09 -11.55 6.89
C ASP A 95 -10.61 -11.30 7.14
N HIS A 96 -10.13 -10.11 6.77
CA HIS A 96 -8.73 -9.78 6.95
C HIS A 96 -8.32 -9.74 8.43
N VAL A 97 -9.06 -9.03 9.28
CA VAL A 97 -8.74 -8.90 10.71
C VAL A 97 -8.81 -10.26 11.42
N SER A 98 -9.81 -11.09 11.10
CA SER A 98 -10.04 -12.38 11.75
C SER A 98 -8.93 -13.39 11.51
N ILE A 99 -8.26 -13.32 10.36
CA ILE A 99 -7.16 -14.23 9.98
C ILE A 99 -5.78 -13.70 10.47
N ARG A 100 -5.77 -12.78 11.46
CA ARG A 100 -4.59 -12.10 12.05
C ARG A 100 -3.79 -11.25 11.04
N ARG A 101 -4.47 -10.33 10.34
CA ARG A 101 -3.85 -9.41 9.37
C ARG A 101 -3.96 -7.96 9.80
N MET A 102 -3.04 -7.14 9.29
CA MET A 102 -3.23 -5.69 9.20
C MET A 102 -3.78 -5.38 7.80
N SER A 103 -5.05 -5.01 7.67
CA SER A 103 -5.63 -4.62 6.38
C SER A 103 -5.56 -3.11 6.20
N ARG A 104 -5.06 -2.66 5.04
CA ARG A 104 -5.12 -1.26 4.63
C ARG A 104 -6.12 -1.13 3.49
N VAL A 105 -7.23 -0.45 3.78
CA VAL A 105 -8.17 -0.03 2.74
C VAL A 105 -7.71 1.34 2.24
N PHE A 106 -7.40 1.45 0.96
CA PHE A 106 -7.17 2.75 0.33
C PHE A 106 -8.50 3.49 0.20
N SER A 107 -8.84 4.31 1.19
CA SER A 107 -10.01 5.20 1.18
C SER A 107 -9.73 6.59 0.60
N GLY A 108 -8.55 6.80 0.01
CA GLY A 108 -8.08 8.09 -0.46
C GLY A 108 -8.35 8.34 -1.93
N VAL A 109 -9.12 9.38 -2.24
CA VAL A 109 -9.13 10.12 -3.53
C VAL A 109 -7.79 10.86 -3.71
N ARG A 110 -6.67 10.14 -3.60
CA ARG A 110 -5.34 10.68 -3.90
C ARG A 110 -4.97 10.21 -5.30
N PRO A 111 -4.59 11.10 -6.22
CA PRO A 111 -4.10 10.68 -7.52
C PRO A 111 -2.76 10.01 -7.30
N MET A 112 -2.75 8.68 -7.26
CA MET A 112 -1.52 7.90 -7.36
C MET A 112 -1.17 7.87 -8.85
N CYS A 113 -0.33 8.81 -9.28
CA CYS A 113 0.12 8.88 -10.66
C CYS A 113 1.25 7.87 -10.88
N TRP A 114 0.89 6.59 -11.08
CA TRP A 114 1.76 5.55 -11.61
C TRP A 114 1.20 5.03 -12.94
N THR A 115 2.08 4.43 -13.73
CA THR A 115 1.91 4.00 -15.14
C THR A 115 0.63 3.19 -15.43
N GLN A 116 0.02 2.58 -14.42
CA GLN A 116 -1.24 1.82 -14.53
C GLN A 116 -2.50 2.68 -14.69
N CYS A 117 -2.49 3.95 -14.25
CA CYS A 117 -3.71 4.77 -14.22
C CYS A 117 -3.87 5.70 -15.43
N GLY A 118 -2.85 5.82 -16.29
CA GLY A 118 -2.83 6.78 -17.40
C GLY A 118 -2.83 8.23 -16.89
N CYS A 119 -1.86 9.03 -17.32
CA CYS A 119 -1.81 10.45 -17.01
C CYS A 119 -2.95 11.20 -17.72
N ALA A 120 -4.17 11.15 -17.19
CA ALA A 120 -5.19 12.13 -17.53
C ALA A 120 -4.81 13.42 -16.80
N ALA A 121 -4.19 14.35 -17.55
CA ALA A 121 -3.89 15.69 -17.08
C ALA A 121 -5.14 16.31 -16.47
N TRP A 122 -5.07 16.67 -15.18
CA TRP A 122 -6.07 17.56 -14.60
C TRP A 122 -6.04 18.88 -15.37
N PRO A 123 -7.19 19.48 -15.75
CA PRO A 123 -7.22 20.88 -16.12
C PRO A 123 -6.67 21.66 -14.93
N SER A 124 -5.62 22.45 -15.16
CA SER A 124 -4.94 23.27 -14.16
C SER A 124 -5.94 23.93 -13.21
N ALA A 125 -5.94 23.51 -11.95
CA ALA A 125 -6.66 24.21 -10.91
C ALA A 125 -6.05 25.62 -10.78
N ASP A 126 -6.82 26.64 -11.14
CA ASP A 126 -6.48 28.05 -10.93
C ASP A 126 -6.45 28.33 -9.42
N TRP A 127 -5.23 28.51 -8.90
CA TRP A 127 -4.96 28.80 -7.49
C TRP A 127 -5.20 30.27 -7.10
N SER A 128 -5.82 31.09 -7.96
CA SER A 128 -6.00 32.53 -7.69
C SER A 128 -7.16 32.91 -6.75
N ARG A 129 -8.02 31.98 -6.33
CA ARG A 129 -9.20 32.28 -5.48
C ARG A 129 -9.19 31.53 -4.15
N ARG A 130 -8.21 31.83 -3.30
CA ARG A 130 -8.35 31.74 -1.84
C ARG A 130 -7.65 32.94 -1.19
N ARG A 131 -8.39 34.04 -1.06
CA ARG A 131 -8.20 35.06 -0.03
C ARG A 131 -9.57 35.42 0.52
#